data_AF-A0A3C0IDI2-F1
#
_entry.id   AF-A0A3C0IDI2-F1
#
_cell.length_a   1.000
_cell.length_b   1.000
_cell.length_c   1.000
_cell.angle_alpha   90.00
_cell.angle_beta   90.00
_cell.angle_gamma   90.00
#
_symmetry.space_group_name_H-M   'P 1'
#
loop_
_entity.id
_entity.type
_entity.pdbx_description
1 polymer ?
#
loop_
_entity_poly.entity_id
_entity_poly.type
_entity_poly.pdbx_seq_one_letter_code
_entity_poly.pdbx_strand_id
1 'polypeptide(L)'
;MQQKFWYFFSTKTQIGHYFLKQLLLKKIHFLLTLLDIFYKLGVFKVSFVRFIHSQLNTPEKRRRIYYTWMVYRDLQLNSLQIIQSLLSNSGKSVFYLGANDAIFPLRKYSVWKKRLPSVHWEVRPGNHTQIFKIALLEIAAQL
;
A
#
# COMPACT_ATOMS: atom_id res chain seq x y z
N MET A 1 -7.05 10.72 7.59
CA MET A 1 -6.16 9.54 7.49
C MET A 1 -4.97 9.83 8.40
N GLN A 2 -4.79 9.10 9.51
CA GLN A 2 -3.63 9.35 10.40
C GLN A 2 -2.35 9.11 9.58
N GLN A 3 -1.62 10.18 9.25
CA GLN A 3 -0.26 10.01 8.78
C GLN A 3 0.50 9.38 9.95
N LYS A 4 0.93 8.13 9.75
CA LYS A 4 1.73 7.43 10.76
C LYS A 4 2.96 8.29 11.02
N PHE A 5 3.18 8.68 12.28
CA PHE A 5 4.25 9.57 12.73
C PHE A 5 5.58 9.37 11.97
N TRP A 6 5.98 8.10 11.79
CA TRP A 6 7.19 7.71 11.07
C TRP A 6 7.22 8.11 9.59
N TYR A 7 6.11 8.04 8.88
CA TYR A 7 6.03 8.50 7.49
C TYR A 7 6.20 10.01 7.40
N PHE A 8 5.50 10.76 8.27
CA PHE A 8 5.64 12.21 8.35
C PHE A 8 7.09 12.61 8.69
N PHE A 9 7.66 12.05 9.75
CA PHE A 9 9.04 12.31 10.16
C PHE A 9 10.02 12.05 9.01
N SER A 10 9.93 10.86 8.39
CA SER A 10 10.87 10.42 7.35
C SER A 10 10.76 11.16 6.02
N THR A 11 9.64 11.83 5.71
CA THR A 11 9.42 12.48 4.41
C THR A 11 9.30 14.00 4.46
N LYS A 12 8.88 14.57 5.61
CA LYS A 12 8.60 16.01 5.79
C LYS A 12 9.70 16.76 6.53
N THR A 13 10.44 16.09 7.41
CA THR A 13 11.54 16.73 8.14
C THR A 13 12.87 16.54 7.40
N GLN A 14 13.74 17.55 7.41
CA GLN A 14 15.06 17.46 6.75
C GLN A 14 15.90 16.34 7.38
N ILE A 15 15.85 16.21 8.70
CA ILE A 15 16.56 15.19 9.45
C ILE A 15 16.04 13.79 9.07
N GLY A 16 14.72 13.57 9.15
CA GLY A 16 14.14 12.27 8.82
C GLY A 16 14.34 11.89 7.35
N HIS A 17 14.27 12.86 6.43
CA HIS A 17 14.59 12.64 5.01
C HIS A 17 16.05 12.21 4.83
N TYR A 18 17.00 12.89 5.48
CA TYR A 18 18.39 12.50 5.46
C TYR A 18 18.59 11.08 5.99
N PHE A 19 17.99 10.74 7.13
CA PHE A 19 18.03 9.39 7.70
C PHE A 19 17.47 8.34 6.74
N LEU A 20 16.28 8.59 6.17
CA LEU A 20 15.64 7.68 5.22
C LEU A 20 16.54 7.43 3.99
N LYS A 21 17.09 8.51 3.42
CA LYS A 21 18.01 8.43 2.27
C LYS A 21 19.25 7.61 2.61
N GLN A 22 19.88 7.88 3.76
CA GLN A 22 21.10 7.19 4.18
C GLN A 22 20.84 5.71 4.48
N LEU A 23 19.74 5.38 5.17
CA LEU A 23 19.34 4.01 5.49
C LEU A 23 19.04 3.20 4.23
N LEU A 24 18.20 3.71 3.33
CA LEU A 24 17.79 2.97 2.14
C LEU A 24 18.87 2.90 1.05
N LEU A 25 19.67 3.96 0.87
CA LEU A 25 20.59 4.04 -0.25
C LEU A 25 22.03 3.65 0.10
N LYS A 26 22.45 3.78 1.37
CA LYS A 26 23.85 3.54 1.77
C LYS A 26 24.01 2.48 2.85
N LYS A 27 23.13 2.46 3.86
CA LYS A 27 23.27 1.62 5.05
C LYS A 27 22.26 0.47 5.11
N ILE A 28 21.87 -0.08 3.95
CA ILE A 28 20.83 -1.11 3.91
C ILE A 28 21.22 -2.37 4.70
N HIS A 29 22.48 -2.80 4.64
CA HIS A 29 22.95 -3.98 5.36
C HIS A 29 22.70 -3.85 6.87
N PHE A 30 22.95 -2.68 7.45
CA PHE A 30 22.66 -2.40 8.86
C PHE A 30 21.17 -2.58 9.19
N LEU A 31 20.28 -2.05 8.33
CA LEU A 31 18.83 -2.18 8.51
C LEU A 31 18.37 -3.65 8.43
N LEU A 32 18.89 -4.41 7.46
CA LEU A 32 18.53 -5.82 7.29
C LEU A 32 19.07 -6.68 8.43
N THR A 33 20.29 -6.41 8.92
CA THR A 33 20.83 -7.10 10.10
C THR A 33 19.98 -6.83 11.35
N LEU A 34 19.57 -5.58 11.58
CA LEU A 34 18.67 -5.25 12.68
C LEU A 34 17.33 -5.99 12.55
N LEU A 35 16.77 -6.04 11.34
CA LEU A 35 15.53 -6.77 11.08
C LEU A 35 15.66 -8.26 11.42
N ASP A 36 16.77 -8.88 11.05
CA ASP A 36 17.04 -10.30 11.33
C ASP A 36 17.27 -10.56 12.83
N ILE A 37 17.87 -9.61 13.56
CA ILE A 37 17.99 -9.67 15.03
C ILE A 37 16.59 -9.61 15.66
N PHE A 38 15.77 -8.64 15.28
CA PHE A 38 14.40 -8.52 15.81
C PHE A 38 13.52 -9.72 15.47
N TYR A 39 13.75 -10.35 14.32
CA TYR A 39 13.13 -11.62 13.99
C TYR A 39 13.53 -12.74 14.98
N LYS A 40 14.84 -12.89 15.26
CA LYS A 40 15.33 -13.89 16.22
C LYS A 40 14.80 -13.65 17.63
N LEU A 41 14.58 -12.39 18.01
CA LEU A 41 13.98 -12.01 19.29
C LEU A 41 12.45 -12.19 19.33
N GLY A 42 11.82 -12.68 18.26
CA GLY A 42 10.37 -12.93 18.20
C GLY A 42 9.52 -11.66 18.03
N VAL A 43 10.13 -10.49 17.80
CA VAL A 43 9.43 -9.21 17.64
C VAL A 43 8.67 -9.16 16.31
N PHE A 44 9.24 -9.75 15.26
CA PHE A 44 8.64 -9.77 13.93
C PHE A 44 8.33 -11.17 13.44
N LYS A 45 7.24 -11.31 12.67
CA LYS A 45 6.89 -12.55 11.99
C LYS A 45 7.79 -12.78 10.77
N VAL A 46 8.08 -14.04 10.45
CA VAL A 46 8.91 -14.42 9.29
C VAL A 46 8.38 -13.85 7.96
N SER A 47 7.05 -13.77 7.80
CA SER A 47 6.41 -13.23 6.60
C SER A 47 6.71 -11.74 6.41
N PHE A 48 6.74 -10.96 7.49
CA PHE A 48 7.10 -9.55 7.46
C PHE A 48 8.57 -9.37 7.07
N VAL A 49 9.46 -10.17 7.67
CA VAL A 49 10.91 -10.13 7.38
C VAL A 49 11.17 -10.45 5.91
N ARG A 50 10.59 -11.55 5.41
CA ARG A 50 10.67 -11.94 3.99
C ARG A 50 10.14 -10.84 3.07
N PHE A 51 9.03 -10.20 3.45
CA PHE A 51 8.48 -9.08 2.69
C PHE A 51 9.49 -7.93 2.60
N ILE A 52 10.04 -7.45 3.72
CA ILE A 52 11.02 -6.35 3.72
C ILE A 52 12.26 -6.70 2.90
N HIS A 53 12.83 -7.90 3.07
CA HIS A 53 13.94 -8.37 2.25
C HIS A 53 13.59 -8.37 0.76
N SER A 54 12.41 -8.88 0.38
CA SER A 54 11.96 -8.91 -1.03
C SER A 54 11.81 -7.51 -1.64
N GLN A 55 11.49 -6.51 -0.82
CA GLN A 55 11.29 -5.13 -1.25
C GLN A 55 12.60 -4.32 -1.26
N LEU A 56 13.61 -4.71 -0.48
CA LEU A 56 14.85 -3.94 -0.31
C LEU A 56 16.11 -4.64 -0.85
N ASN A 57 16.00 -5.85 -1.40
CA ASN A 57 17.17 -6.64 -1.81
C ASN A 57 18.03 -5.99 -2.91
N THR A 58 17.44 -5.25 -3.86
CA THR A 58 18.21 -4.60 -4.93
C THR A 58 18.27 -3.07 -4.80
N PRO A 59 19.37 -2.43 -5.26
CA PRO A 59 19.46 -0.97 -5.29
C PRO A 59 18.30 -0.29 -6.01
N GLU A 60 17.80 -0.90 -7.09
CA GLU A 60 16.71 -0.39 -7.93
C GLU A 60 15.41 -0.32 -7.15
N LYS A 61 15.06 -1.39 -6.41
CA LYS A 61 13.85 -1.41 -5.58
C LYS A 61 13.94 -0.41 -4.44
N ARG A 62 15.11 -0.27 -3.81
CA ARG A 62 15.33 0.72 -2.75
C ARG A 62 15.16 2.15 -3.27
N ARG A 63 15.76 2.46 -4.43
CA ARG A 63 15.55 3.75 -5.11
C ARG A 63 14.07 3.97 -5.41
N ARG A 64 13.38 2.97 -5.96
CA ARG A 64 11.94 3.05 -6.26
C ARG A 64 11.13 3.40 -5.01
N ILE A 65 11.31 2.68 -3.91
CA ILE A 65 10.58 2.94 -2.66
C ILE A 65 10.86 4.37 -2.16
N TYR A 66 12.14 4.75 -2.10
CA TYR A 66 12.53 6.08 -1.66
C TYR A 66 11.87 7.17 -2.53
N TYR A 67 11.98 7.10 -3.85
CA TYR A 67 11.40 8.10 -4.74
C TYR A 67 9.88 8.11 -4.71
N THR A 68 9.23 6.94 -4.68
CA THR A 68 7.77 6.85 -4.50
C THR A 68 7.34 7.56 -3.22
N TRP A 69 8.04 7.36 -2.10
CA TRP A 69 7.69 8.01 -0.84
C TRP A 69 7.90 9.53 -0.89
N MET A 70 8.98 9.97 -1.53
CA MET A 70 9.28 11.41 -1.67
C MET A 70 8.29 12.11 -2.61
N VAL A 71 7.92 11.49 -3.72
CA VAL A 71 6.95 12.05 -4.69
C VAL A 71 5.57 12.17 -4.05
N TYR A 72 5.13 11.15 -3.31
CA TYR A 72 3.79 11.13 -2.72
C TYR A 72 3.72 11.76 -1.31
N ARG A 73 4.79 12.36 -0.79
CA ARG A 73 4.80 12.93 0.57
C ARG A 73 3.75 14.03 0.77
N ASP A 74 3.46 14.78 -0.30
CA ASP A 74 2.51 15.89 -0.31
C ASP A 74 1.12 15.43 -0.76
N LEU A 75 0.95 14.16 -1.12
CA LEU A 75 -0.34 13.61 -1.53
C LEU A 75 -1.27 13.49 -0.30
N GLN A 76 -2.25 14.38 -0.25
CA GLN A 76 -3.34 14.31 0.71
C GLN A 76 -4.60 13.83 0.00
N LEU A 77 -4.95 12.56 0.19
CA LEU A 77 -6.19 12.01 -0.32
C LEU A 77 -7.35 12.50 0.55
N ASN A 78 -8.20 13.37 -0.02
CA ASN A 78 -9.45 13.77 0.60
C ASN A 78 -10.53 12.72 0.28
N SER A 79 -10.85 11.88 1.25
CA SER A 79 -11.84 10.82 1.07
C SER A 79 -13.23 11.34 0.71
N LEU A 80 -13.61 12.54 1.18
CA LEU A 80 -14.91 13.13 0.84
C LEU A 80 -14.96 13.54 -0.63
N GLN A 81 -13.90 14.17 -1.13
CA GLN A 81 -13.78 14.51 -2.56
C GLN A 81 -13.79 13.25 -3.42
N ILE A 82 -13.05 12.21 -3.04
CA ILE A 82 -13.07 10.92 -3.77
C ILE A 82 -14.49 10.34 -3.82
N ILE A 83 -15.20 10.32 -2.69
CA ILE A 83 -16.58 9.82 -2.63
C ILE A 83 -17.49 10.66 -3.52
N GLN A 84 -17.41 12.00 -3.42
CA GLN A 84 -18.21 12.89 -4.26
C GLN A 84 -17.95 12.66 -5.74
N SER A 85 -16.69 12.55 -6.16
CA SER A 85 -16.33 12.27 -7.56
C SER A 85 -16.83 10.91 -8.04
N LEU A 86 -16.86 9.89 -7.18
CA LEU A 86 -17.41 8.58 -7.52
C LEU A 86 -18.94 8.60 -7.63
N LEU A 87 -19.61 9.38 -6.77
CA LEU A 87 -21.08 9.51 -6.80
C LEU A 87 -21.58 10.42 -7.92
N SER A 88 -20.82 11.44 -8.30
CA SER A 88 -21.18 12.37 -9.39
C SER A 88 -20.90 11.79 -10.77
N ASN A 89 -20.15 10.68 -10.85
CA ASN A 89 -19.89 10.00 -12.11
C ASN A 89 -21.09 9.12 -12.49
N SER A 90 -21.72 9.39 -13.64
CA SER A 90 -22.83 8.61 -14.18
C SER A 90 -22.41 7.24 -14.73
N GLY A 91 -21.10 6.96 -14.77
CA GLY A 91 -20.57 5.66 -15.17
C GLY A 91 -20.79 4.56 -14.13
N LYS A 92 -21.01 3.33 -14.61
CA LYS A 92 -21.04 2.12 -13.77
C LYS A 92 -19.63 1.84 -13.22
N SER A 93 -19.34 2.37 -12.03
CA SER A 93 -18.09 2.07 -11.32
C SER A 93 -18.17 0.67 -10.70
N VAL A 94 -17.17 -0.17 -10.97
CA VAL A 94 -17.05 -1.51 -10.38
C VAL A 94 -15.81 -1.60 -9.50
N PHE A 95 -16.01 -2.01 -8.25
CA PHE A 95 -14.93 -2.23 -7.29
C PHE A 95 -14.69 -3.73 -7.14
N TYR A 96 -13.53 -4.18 -7.61
CA TYR A 96 -13.08 -5.56 -7.47
C TYR A 96 -12.33 -5.76 -6.14
N LEU A 97 -12.77 -6.74 -5.34
CA LEU A 97 -12.25 -7.05 -4.03
C LEU A 97 -11.79 -8.51 -3.95
N GLY A 98 -10.61 -8.74 -3.36
CA GLY A 98 -10.11 -10.08 -3.09
C GLY A 98 -10.70 -10.64 -1.79
N ALA A 99 -11.32 -11.82 -1.85
CA ALA A 99 -11.86 -12.51 -0.67
C ALA A 99 -10.78 -12.80 0.39
N ASN A 100 -9.54 -13.03 -0.05
CA ASN A 100 -8.41 -13.43 0.78
C ASN A 100 -7.39 -12.29 0.92
N ASP A 101 -7.80 -11.03 0.70
CA ASP A 101 -6.91 -9.88 0.83
C ASP A 101 -6.58 -9.60 2.31
N ALA A 102 -5.35 -9.94 2.71
CA ALA A 102 -4.84 -9.67 4.05
C ALA A 102 -4.47 -8.19 4.29
N ILE A 103 -4.18 -7.43 3.21
CA ILE A 103 -3.78 -6.01 3.27
C ILE A 103 -5.03 -5.14 3.46
N PHE A 104 -6.06 -5.40 2.66
CA PHE A 104 -7.37 -4.77 2.75
C PHE A 104 -8.48 -5.82 2.93
N PRO A 105 -8.72 -6.28 4.17
CA PRO A 105 -9.77 -7.26 4.45
C PRO A 105 -11.17 -6.71 4.17
N LEU A 106 -12.08 -7.57 3.68
CA LEU A 106 -13.47 -7.23 3.33
C LEU A 106 -14.21 -6.43 4.42
N ARG A 107 -14.00 -6.76 5.69
CA ARG A 107 -14.58 -6.03 6.84
C ARG A 107 -14.30 -4.53 6.85
N LYS A 108 -13.16 -4.09 6.31
CA LYS A 108 -12.79 -2.66 6.22
C LYS A 108 -13.61 -1.89 5.19
N TYR A 109 -14.26 -2.58 4.25
CA TYR A 109 -15.08 -1.95 3.20
C TYR A 109 -16.53 -1.73 3.61
N SER A 110 -16.97 -2.24 4.77
CA SER A 110 -18.34 -2.06 5.26
C SER A 110 -18.79 -0.59 5.31
N VAL A 111 -17.90 0.30 5.79
CA VAL A 111 -18.14 1.75 5.82
C VAL A 111 -18.22 2.34 4.42
N TRP A 112 -17.38 1.86 3.49
CA TRP A 112 -17.33 2.35 2.11
C TRP A 112 -18.55 1.93 1.31
N LYS A 113 -19.02 0.68 1.46
CA LYS A 113 -20.26 0.19 0.84
C LYS A 113 -21.47 1.05 1.22
N LYS A 114 -21.56 1.48 2.49
CA LYS A 114 -22.62 2.39 2.94
C LYS A 114 -22.54 3.79 2.31
N ARG A 115 -21.32 4.29 2.06
CA ARG A 115 -21.07 5.64 1.50
C ARG A 115 -21.13 5.69 -0.02
N LEU A 116 -21.04 4.55 -0.68
CA LEU A 116 -21.01 4.40 -2.14
C LEU A 116 -22.06 3.39 -2.60
N PRO A 117 -23.36 3.68 -2.41
CA PRO A 117 -24.44 2.75 -2.76
C PRO A 117 -24.58 2.53 -4.27
N SER A 118 -24.14 3.48 -5.10
CA SER A 118 -24.19 3.38 -6.56
C SER A 118 -23.03 2.59 -7.18
N VAL A 119 -22.00 2.28 -6.39
CA VAL A 119 -20.85 1.49 -6.87
C VAL A 119 -21.21 0.01 -6.83
N HIS A 120 -20.91 -0.71 -7.91
CA HIS A 120 -21.04 -2.16 -7.94
C HIS A 120 -19.82 -2.82 -7.29
N TRP A 121 -20.03 -3.81 -6.42
CA TRP A 121 -18.97 -4.42 -5.62
C TRP A 121 -18.81 -5.89 -5.97
N GLU A 122 -17.72 -6.23 -6.65
CA GLU A 122 -17.42 -7.59 -7.08
C GLU A 122 -16.39 -8.24 -6.17
N VAL A 123 -16.76 -9.31 -5.49
CA VAL A 123 -15.84 -10.10 -4.67
C VAL A 123 -15.38 -11.31 -5.48
N ARG A 124 -14.07 -11.52 -5.55
CA ARG A 124 -13.46 -12.63 -6.28
C ARG A 124 -12.50 -13.42 -5.39
N PRO A 125 -12.32 -14.72 -5.66
CA PRO A 125 -11.31 -15.53 -4.98
C PRO A 125 -9.91 -14.99 -5.35
N GLY A 126 -9.22 -14.39 -4.38
CA GLY A 126 -7.88 -13.83 -4.61
C GLY A 126 -7.40 -12.94 -3.48
N ASN A 127 -6.09 -12.71 -3.44
CA ASN A 127 -5.45 -11.74 -2.55
C ASN A 127 -5.21 -10.38 -3.25
N HIS A 128 -4.53 -9.46 -2.56
CA HIS A 128 -4.26 -8.11 -3.04
C HIS A 128 -3.56 -8.03 -4.41
N THR A 129 -2.68 -8.98 -4.73
CA THR A 129 -1.95 -8.96 -6.01
C THR A 129 -2.70 -9.69 -7.12
N GLN A 130 -3.50 -10.69 -6.76
CA GLN A 130 -4.29 -11.48 -7.71
C GLN A 130 -5.51 -10.73 -8.21
N ILE A 131 -6.17 -9.94 -7.35
CA ILE A 131 -7.42 -9.25 -7.71
C ILE A 131 -7.25 -8.31 -8.90
N PHE A 132 -6.08 -7.66 -9.01
CA PHE A 132 -5.77 -6.79 -10.15
C PHE A 132 -5.77 -7.56 -11.48
N LYS A 133 -5.16 -8.76 -11.50
CA LYS A 133 -5.11 -9.60 -12.69
C LYS A 133 -6.49 -10.14 -13.07
N ILE A 134 -7.26 -10.59 -12.08
CA ILE A 134 -8.62 -11.09 -12.28
C ILE A 134 -9.51 -9.99 -12.88
N ALA A 135 -9.48 -8.79 -12.29
CA ALA A 135 -10.24 -7.65 -12.78
C ALA A 135 -9.86 -7.28 -14.22
N LEU A 136 -8.56 -7.29 -14.56
CA LEU A 136 -8.10 -6.99 -15.91
C LEU A 136 -8.63 -7.99 -16.94
N LEU A 137 -8.61 -9.29 -16.62
CA LEU A 137 -9.11 -10.34 -17.51
C LEU A 137 -10.63 -10.24 -17.71
N GLU A 138 -11.39 -9.96 -16.64
CA GLU A 138 -12.85 -9.79 -16.73
C GLU A 138 -13.23 -8.55 -17.56
N ILE A 139 -12.52 -7.44 -17.38
CA ILE A 139 -12.72 -6.23 -18.20
C ILE A 139 -12.38 -6.51 -19.67
N ALA A 140 -11.27 -7.20 -19.94
CA ALA A 140 -10.86 -7.53 -21.30
C ALA A 140 -11.83 -8.50 -22.00
N ALA A 141 -12.51 -9.38 -21.26
CA ALA A 141 -13.51 -10.30 -21.81
C ALA A 141 -14.87 -9.64 -22.13
N GLN A 142 -15.07 -8.38 -21.70
CA GLN A 142 -16.29 -7.61 -21.96
C GLN A 142 -16.15 -6.62 -23.14
N LEU A 143 -14.95 -6.53 -23.73
CA LEU A 143 -14.62 -5.70 -24.90
C LEU A 143 -14.60 -6.56 -26.16
#